data_AF-A0A846CF55-F1
#
_entry.id   AF-A0A846CF55-F1
#
_cell.length_a   1.000
_cell.length_b   1.000
_cell.length_c   1.000
_cell.angle_alpha   90.00
_cell.angle_beta   90.00
_cell.angle_gamma   90.00
#
_symmetry.space_group_name_H-M   'P 1'
#
loop_
_entity.id
_entity.type
_entity.pdbx_description
1 polymer ?
#
loop_
_entity_poly.entity_id
_entity_poly.type
_entity_poly.pdbx_seq_one_letter_code
_entity_poly.pdbx_strand_id
1 'polypeptide(L)'
;MKPHNEQLITTLKALIEGQVYSLVGDAPYEIVSWEVEEKGPFSLENFLVDNQGLIPFESQYFFDRLRHTQTEEAIAHHQTLLSLLQTHLSELKIYGYRLIQLPTELKEGFPVEGGWFGTLGIPMFVGLSTGGEWIGLTLKQSSGCSSSPDLESISESTAQLVEEIRAIASQIEHEIKAEDELSMEKDWEVVVTATRQELMQKLLEQTGFMDVAEINDFIRVDDDYGAEIEEYYQTIAELEAEIEKLKQQGDSATEKLEEKQQELTEQKEGLEELKTEGSFELELRDFFASQLLNSRNYNLNFCVGGEWCTVHYALGQTQEDDWIGVVTTSYTL
;
A
#
# COMPACT_ATOMS: atom_id res chain seq x y z
N MET A 1 25.11 0.11 1.49
CA MET A 1 24.56 -0.66 0.35
C MET A 1 25.49 -1.80 -0.06
N LYS A 2 24.94 -3.01 -0.13
CA LYS A 2 25.68 -4.23 -0.44
C LYS A 2 25.81 -4.41 -1.97
N PRO A 3 26.89 -5.07 -2.49
CA PRO A 3 27.10 -5.19 -3.93
C PRO A 3 25.97 -5.89 -4.70
N HIS A 4 25.24 -6.81 -4.06
CA HIS A 4 24.09 -7.46 -4.68
C HIS A 4 22.91 -6.51 -4.83
N ASN A 5 22.61 -5.69 -3.80
CA ASN A 5 21.57 -4.66 -3.86
C ASN A 5 21.87 -3.62 -4.96
N GLU A 6 23.15 -3.25 -5.16
CA GLU A 6 23.55 -2.35 -6.25
C GLU A 6 23.20 -2.92 -7.64
N GLN A 7 23.38 -4.23 -7.83
CA GLN A 7 22.99 -4.90 -9.08
C GLN A 7 21.48 -4.89 -9.27
N LEU A 8 20.72 -5.24 -8.22
CA LEU A 8 19.26 -5.22 -8.26
C LEU A 8 18.71 -3.83 -8.59
N ILE A 9 19.23 -2.79 -7.93
CA ILE A 9 18.87 -1.39 -8.19
C ILE A 9 19.24 -0.99 -9.62
N THR A 10 20.40 -1.41 -10.13
CA THR A 10 20.81 -1.10 -11.52
C THR A 10 19.87 -1.74 -12.53
N THR A 11 19.51 -3.02 -12.33
CA THR A 11 18.56 -3.74 -13.18
C THR A 11 17.18 -3.09 -13.15
N LEU A 12 16.66 -2.82 -11.94
CA LEU A 12 15.36 -2.20 -11.77
C LEU A 12 15.31 -0.79 -12.38
N LYS A 13 16.41 -0.02 -12.26
CA LYS A 13 16.53 1.31 -12.87
C LYS A 13 16.42 1.28 -14.38
N ALA A 14 17.11 0.34 -15.03
CA ALA A 14 17.06 0.19 -16.47
C ALA A 14 15.66 -0.23 -16.94
N LEU A 15 14.96 -1.03 -16.14
CA LEU A 15 13.63 -1.53 -16.45
C LEU A 15 12.55 -0.44 -16.36
N ILE A 16 12.63 0.45 -15.35
CA ILE A 16 11.64 1.52 -15.16
C ILE A 16 11.94 2.81 -15.96
N GLU A 17 13.09 2.88 -16.64
CA GLU A 17 13.52 4.09 -17.35
C GLU A 17 12.53 4.46 -18.47
N GLY A 18 11.93 5.65 -18.37
CA GLY A 18 10.96 6.15 -19.36
C GLY A 18 9.55 5.54 -19.23
N GLN A 19 9.32 4.69 -18.22
CA GLN A 19 8.03 4.07 -17.96
C GLN A 19 7.16 4.94 -17.06
N VAL A 20 5.84 4.86 -17.24
CA VAL A 20 4.86 5.63 -16.47
C VAL A 20 3.71 4.75 -16.00
N TYR A 21 3.16 5.06 -14.83
CA TYR A 21 2.02 4.37 -14.25
C TYR A 21 0.71 4.96 -14.80
N SER A 22 0.13 4.29 -15.79
CA SER A 22 -1.01 4.79 -16.58
C SER A 22 -2.37 4.52 -15.92
N LEU A 23 -2.66 5.02 -14.70
CA LEU A 23 -4.05 5.03 -14.18
C LEU A 23 -4.69 6.38 -14.51
N VAL A 24 -4.09 7.43 -13.95
CA VAL A 24 -4.44 8.85 -14.08
C VAL A 24 -3.18 9.64 -13.71
N GLY A 25 -2.74 10.54 -14.59
CA GLY A 25 -1.64 11.48 -14.31
C GLY A 25 -0.23 11.06 -14.73
N ASP A 26 -0.06 9.97 -15.50
CA ASP A 26 1.21 9.49 -16.06
C ASP A 26 2.42 9.68 -15.12
N ALA A 27 2.34 9.12 -13.90
CA ALA A 27 3.39 9.26 -12.91
C ALA A 27 4.59 8.36 -13.23
N PRO A 28 5.84 8.83 -13.15
CA PRO A 28 7.00 7.97 -13.33
C PRO A 28 7.10 6.92 -12.22
N TYR A 29 8.00 5.96 -12.38
CA TYR A 29 8.42 5.07 -11.30
C TYR A 29 9.74 5.57 -10.71
N GLU A 30 9.87 5.50 -9.40
CA GLU A 30 11.10 5.81 -8.68
C GLU A 30 11.56 4.61 -7.85
N ILE A 31 12.88 4.45 -7.67
CA ILE A 31 13.41 3.35 -6.86
C ILE A 31 13.37 3.73 -5.38
N VAL A 32 12.94 2.77 -4.57
CA VAL A 32 12.97 2.86 -3.11
C VAL A 32 13.77 1.68 -2.54
N SER A 33 14.50 1.94 -1.45
CA SER A 33 15.25 0.91 -0.74
C SER A 33 15.23 1.13 0.78
N TRP A 34 15.31 0.01 1.49
CA TRP A 34 15.41 -0.09 2.95
C TRP A 34 16.56 -1.01 3.31
N GLU A 35 17.68 -0.42 3.70
CA GLU A 35 18.88 -1.15 4.10
C GLU A 35 18.82 -1.43 5.61
N VAL A 36 18.72 -2.71 5.99
CA VAL A 36 18.53 -3.15 7.38
C VAL A 36 19.71 -2.79 8.27
N GLU A 37 20.93 -2.80 7.73
CA GLU A 37 22.13 -2.40 8.49
C GLU A 37 22.10 -0.93 8.91
N GLU A 38 21.44 -0.07 8.11
CA GLU A 38 21.39 1.38 8.33
C GLU A 38 20.13 1.79 9.10
N LYS A 39 18.98 1.20 8.75
CA LYS A 39 17.65 1.60 9.25
C LYS A 39 17.04 0.62 10.26
N GLY A 40 17.68 -0.52 10.49
CA GLY A 40 17.15 -1.62 11.30
C GLY A 40 16.13 -2.48 10.53
N PRO A 41 15.54 -3.50 11.19
CA PRO A 41 14.55 -4.37 10.56
C PRO A 41 13.37 -3.57 9.99
N PHE A 42 12.92 -3.97 8.81
CA PHE A 42 11.75 -3.37 8.19
C PHE A 42 10.51 -3.57 9.06
N SER A 43 9.81 -2.48 9.34
CA SER A 43 8.44 -2.47 9.83
C SER A 43 7.72 -1.30 9.19
N LEU A 44 6.42 -1.45 8.96
CA LEU A 44 5.62 -0.39 8.35
C LEU A 44 5.72 0.93 9.12
N GLU A 45 5.75 0.85 10.46
CA GLU A 45 5.94 2.03 11.31
C GLU A 45 7.27 2.73 11.07
N ASN A 46 8.39 2.00 11.09
CA ASN A 46 9.71 2.59 10.85
C ASN A 46 9.80 3.14 9.43
N PHE A 47 9.23 2.44 8.45
CA PHE A 47 9.17 2.87 7.06
C PHE A 47 8.42 4.19 6.91
N LEU A 48 7.25 4.32 7.52
CA LEU A 48 6.47 5.55 7.48
C LEU A 48 7.13 6.70 8.27
N VAL A 49 7.83 6.41 9.37
CA VAL A 49 8.60 7.42 10.11
C VAL A 49 9.76 7.96 9.27
N ASP A 50 10.54 7.07 8.63
CA ASP A 50 11.67 7.44 7.78
C ASP A 50 11.22 8.27 6.57
N ASN A 51 10.08 7.91 5.97
CA ASN A 51 9.48 8.62 4.85
C ASN A 51 8.56 9.78 5.28
N GLN A 52 8.60 10.17 6.55
CA GLN A 52 7.83 11.28 7.12
C GLN A 52 6.30 11.15 7.05
N GLY A 53 5.76 9.97 6.73
CA GLY A 53 4.32 9.68 6.79
C GLY A 53 3.79 9.54 8.22
N LEU A 54 4.66 9.19 9.18
CA LEU A 54 4.37 9.24 10.61
C LEU A 54 5.35 10.17 11.32
N ILE A 55 4.84 11.18 12.02
CA ILE A 55 5.65 12.07 12.86
C ILE A 55 5.42 11.72 14.33
N PRO A 56 6.44 11.26 15.07
CA PRO A 56 6.30 11.06 16.51
C PRO A 56 6.16 12.40 17.24
N PHE A 57 5.27 12.45 18.24
CA PHE A 57 5.09 13.58 19.13
C PHE A 57 5.25 13.22 20.59
N GLU A 58 5.89 14.14 21.31
CA GLU A 58 5.78 14.21 22.76
C GLU A 58 4.40 14.75 23.15
N SER A 59 3.83 14.24 24.24
CA SER A 59 2.47 14.60 24.70
C SER A 59 2.28 16.12 24.85
N GLN A 60 3.28 16.83 25.38
CA GLN A 60 3.20 18.28 25.55
C GLN A 60 3.12 18.99 24.20
N TYR A 61 3.97 18.58 23.25
CA TYR A 61 4.01 19.20 21.92
C TYR A 61 2.71 18.90 21.14
N PHE A 62 2.16 17.69 21.28
CA PHE A 62 0.86 17.33 20.73
C PHE A 62 -0.26 18.28 21.20
N PHE A 63 -0.37 18.54 22.51
CA PHE A 63 -1.36 19.49 23.03
C PHE A 63 -1.10 20.93 22.63
N ASP A 64 0.16 21.34 22.58
CA ASP A 64 0.50 22.68 22.12
C ASP A 64 0.01 22.87 20.68
N ARG A 65 0.09 21.84 19.82
CA ARG A 65 -0.49 21.87 18.47
C ARG A 65 -2.02 21.85 18.47
N LEU A 66 -2.65 20.96 19.25
CA LEU A 66 -4.13 20.91 19.34
C LEU A 66 -4.73 22.25 19.74
N ARG A 67 -4.10 23.02 20.65
CA ARG A 67 -4.59 24.36 21.05
C ARG A 67 -4.68 25.37 19.91
N HIS A 68 -3.92 25.18 18.85
CA HIS A 68 -3.98 26.06 17.67
C HIS A 68 -5.06 25.64 16.68
N THR A 69 -5.51 24.38 16.74
CA THR A 69 -6.36 23.79 15.70
C THR A 69 -7.71 23.33 16.20
N GLN A 70 -7.92 23.11 17.50
CA GLN A 70 -9.12 22.50 18.08
C GLN A 70 -9.90 23.45 19.00
N THR A 71 -11.14 23.09 19.30
CA THR A 71 -11.96 23.74 20.34
C THR A 71 -11.48 23.33 21.74
N GLU A 72 -11.77 24.17 22.76
CA GLU A 72 -11.43 23.84 24.16
C GLU A 72 -12.10 22.54 24.65
N GLU A 73 -13.30 22.24 24.15
CA GLU A 73 -14.03 21.01 24.46
C GLU A 73 -13.31 19.78 23.86
N ALA A 74 -12.95 19.82 22.59
CA ALA A 74 -12.17 18.75 21.95
C ALA A 74 -10.82 18.54 22.64
N ILE A 75 -10.15 19.63 23.05
CA ILE A 75 -8.90 19.57 23.81
C ILE A 75 -9.09 18.88 25.16
N ALA A 76 -10.17 19.18 25.89
CA ALA A 76 -10.48 18.55 27.16
C ALA A 76 -10.77 17.04 27.02
N HIS A 77 -11.47 16.64 25.96
CA HIS A 77 -11.68 15.23 25.65
C HIS A 77 -10.38 14.52 25.26
N HIS A 78 -9.51 15.14 24.44
CA HIS A 78 -8.17 14.63 24.16
C HIS A 78 -7.30 14.49 25.41
N GLN A 79 -7.38 15.43 26.36
CA GLN A 79 -6.67 15.33 27.64
C GLN A 79 -7.16 14.15 28.48
N THR A 80 -8.48 13.97 28.53
CA THR A 80 -9.10 12.84 29.23
C THR A 80 -8.67 11.51 28.62
N LEU A 81 -8.73 11.41 27.28
CA LEU A 81 -8.26 10.24 26.53
C LEU A 81 -6.79 9.96 26.83
N LEU A 82 -5.91 10.96 26.71
CA LEU A 82 -4.48 10.72 26.90
C LEU A 82 -4.15 10.32 28.34
N SER A 83 -4.83 10.89 29.33
CA SER A 83 -4.65 10.49 30.73
C SER A 83 -5.05 9.04 30.97
N LEU A 84 -6.13 8.57 30.32
CA LEU A 84 -6.53 7.16 30.35
C LEU A 84 -5.43 6.29 29.71
N LEU A 85 -4.99 6.63 28.50
CA LEU A 85 -3.96 5.88 27.78
C LEU A 85 -2.64 5.80 28.56
N GLN A 86 -2.18 6.91 29.14
CA GLN A 86 -0.95 6.96 29.95
C GLN A 86 -1.04 6.14 31.24
N THR A 87 -2.25 5.93 31.77
CA THR A 87 -2.46 5.13 32.99
C THR A 87 -2.42 3.64 32.70
N HIS A 88 -2.91 3.22 31.53
CA HIS A 88 -3.15 1.81 31.21
C HIS A 88 -2.23 1.22 30.14
N LEU A 89 -1.53 2.05 29.37
CA LEU A 89 -0.63 1.62 28.31
C LEU A 89 0.82 1.94 28.67
N SER A 90 1.66 0.92 28.49
CA SER A 90 3.11 1.07 28.40
C SER A 90 3.52 1.37 26.96
N GLU A 91 4.72 1.93 26.77
CA GLU A 91 5.26 2.27 25.43
C GLU A 91 4.33 3.15 24.57
N LEU A 92 3.50 3.97 25.21
CA LEU A 92 2.59 4.87 24.51
C LEU A 92 3.36 5.82 23.59
N LYS A 93 3.02 5.80 22.30
CA LYS A 93 3.47 6.75 21.29
C LYS A 93 2.29 7.48 20.68
N ILE A 94 2.52 8.73 20.37
CA ILE A 94 1.58 9.61 19.67
C ILE A 94 2.21 9.95 18.34
N TYR A 95 1.44 9.79 17.27
CA TYR A 95 1.86 10.09 15.91
C TYR A 95 0.92 11.10 15.26
N GLY A 96 1.48 11.87 14.35
CA GLY A 96 0.74 12.53 13.28
C GLY A 96 0.90 11.75 11.99
N TYR A 97 -0.17 11.12 11.52
CA TYR A 97 -0.21 10.50 10.19
C TYR A 97 -0.45 11.55 9.13
N ARG A 98 0.31 11.48 8.04
CA ARG A 98 0.27 12.43 6.93
C ARG A 98 0.74 11.80 5.64
N LEU A 99 0.53 12.52 4.54
CA LEU A 99 1.18 12.23 3.27
C LEU A 99 2.70 12.25 3.48
N ILE A 100 3.29 11.13 3.10
CA ILE A 100 4.71 10.88 3.04
C ILE A 100 5.43 11.91 2.16
N GLN A 101 6.73 12.06 2.39
CA GLN A 101 7.56 12.89 1.53
C GLN A 101 7.81 12.19 0.20
N LEU A 102 7.10 12.62 -0.84
CA LEU A 102 7.31 12.12 -2.20
C LEU A 102 8.66 12.58 -2.80
N PRO A 103 9.29 11.75 -3.66
CA PRO A 103 10.31 12.17 -4.62
C PRO A 103 9.86 13.39 -5.44
N THR A 104 10.82 14.17 -5.95
CA THR A 104 10.50 15.44 -6.64
C THR A 104 9.71 15.18 -7.92
N GLU A 105 10.10 14.14 -8.63
CA GLU A 105 9.54 13.67 -9.90
C GLU A 105 8.07 13.26 -9.73
N LEU A 106 7.73 12.65 -8.60
CA LEU A 106 6.34 12.28 -8.27
C LEU A 106 5.52 13.48 -7.79
N LYS A 107 6.14 14.52 -7.21
CA LYS A 107 5.43 15.71 -6.74
C LYS A 107 4.88 16.57 -7.86
N GLU A 108 5.57 16.66 -9.00
CA GLU A 108 5.20 17.57 -10.09
C GLU A 108 3.85 17.23 -10.75
N GLY A 109 3.42 15.96 -10.67
CA GLY A 109 2.14 15.48 -11.21
C GLY A 109 1.10 15.09 -10.16
N PHE A 110 1.43 15.14 -8.88
CA PHE A 110 0.50 14.77 -7.80
C PHE A 110 -0.34 16.00 -7.44
N PRO A 111 -1.68 15.91 -7.38
CA PRO A 111 -2.58 17.06 -7.18
C PRO A 111 -2.54 17.61 -5.73
N VAL A 112 -1.40 17.47 -5.07
CA VAL A 112 -1.18 17.74 -3.65
C VAL A 112 0.02 18.68 -3.46
N GLU A 113 -0.24 19.99 -3.43
CA GLU A 113 0.80 20.98 -3.14
C GLU A 113 1.00 21.17 -1.62
N GLY A 114 2.09 20.61 -1.07
CA GLY A 114 2.75 21.05 0.16
C GLY A 114 1.99 20.91 1.49
N GLY A 115 2.45 20.03 2.38
CA GLY A 115 2.21 20.13 3.83
C GLY A 115 0.76 19.98 4.31
N TRP A 116 -0.06 19.20 3.58
CA TRP A 116 -1.53 19.12 3.72
C TRP A 116 -2.05 18.81 5.12
N PHE A 117 -1.25 18.14 5.94
CA PHE A 117 -1.65 17.70 7.28
C PHE A 117 -1.37 18.74 8.38
N GLY A 118 -1.06 19.99 8.01
CA GLY A 118 -0.59 20.98 8.95
C GLY A 118 0.62 20.48 9.76
N THR A 119 0.76 20.94 10.99
CA THR A 119 1.89 20.51 11.86
C THR A 119 1.59 19.28 12.70
N LEU A 120 0.33 18.82 12.75
CA LEU A 120 -0.11 17.73 13.62
C LEU A 120 -0.47 16.46 12.86
N GLY A 121 -1.00 16.58 11.64
CA GLY A 121 -1.62 15.49 10.90
C GLY A 121 -2.74 14.79 11.66
N ILE A 122 -3.11 13.61 11.15
CA ILE A 122 -4.17 12.79 11.74
C ILE A 122 -3.60 12.13 13.00
N PRO A 123 -4.20 12.38 14.17
CA PRO A 123 -3.69 11.85 15.42
C PRO A 123 -3.83 10.33 15.49
N MET A 124 -2.73 9.65 15.76
CA MET A 124 -2.68 8.22 15.97
C MET A 124 -2.00 7.90 17.31
N PHE A 125 -2.61 7.02 18.10
CA PHE A 125 -2.09 6.57 19.39
C PHE A 125 -1.79 5.08 19.32
N VAL A 126 -0.63 4.67 19.82
CA VAL A 126 -0.20 3.26 19.85
C VAL A 126 0.43 2.96 21.20
N GLY A 127 0.02 1.88 21.86
CA GLY A 127 0.63 1.46 23.13
C GLY A 127 0.35 0.00 23.49
N LEU A 128 1.12 -0.52 24.43
CA LEU A 128 1.03 -1.90 24.92
C LEU A 128 0.22 -1.94 26.21
N SER A 129 -0.88 -2.67 26.20
CA SER A 129 -1.76 -2.85 27.36
C SER A 129 -1.06 -3.62 28.49
N THR A 130 -1.62 -3.53 29.69
CA THR A 130 -1.21 -4.39 30.82
C THR A 130 -1.50 -5.88 30.61
N GLY A 131 -2.43 -6.23 29.70
CA GLY A 131 -2.72 -7.60 29.29
C GLY A 131 -1.72 -8.17 28.27
N GLY A 132 -0.83 -7.33 27.73
CA GLY A 132 0.18 -7.70 26.74
C GLY A 132 -0.27 -7.53 25.28
N GLU A 133 -1.46 -6.99 25.05
CA GLU A 133 -1.96 -6.70 23.71
C GLU A 133 -1.61 -5.27 23.27
N TRP A 134 -1.33 -5.08 21.98
CA TRP A 134 -1.09 -3.77 21.38
C TRP A 134 -2.42 -3.11 21.02
N ILE A 135 -2.62 -1.88 21.47
CA ILE A 135 -3.80 -1.06 21.18
C ILE A 135 -3.39 0.13 20.31
N GLY A 136 -4.17 0.36 19.26
CA GLY A 136 -4.03 1.47 18.33
C GLY A 136 -5.36 2.21 18.16
N LEU A 137 -5.29 3.53 17.99
CA LEU A 137 -6.47 4.39 17.84
C LEU A 137 -6.16 5.52 16.84
N THR A 138 -7.02 5.75 15.86
CA THR A 138 -6.93 6.88 14.91
C THR A 138 -8.32 7.20 14.33
N LEU A 139 -8.45 8.34 13.65
CA LEU A 139 -9.66 8.70 12.89
C LEU A 139 -9.78 7.91 11.59
N LYS A 140 -11.00 7.65 11.13
CA LYS A 140 -11.26 6.97 9.85
C LYS A 140 -11.36 7.96 8.69
N GLN A 141 -10.85 7.57 7.53
CA GLN A 141 -11.04 8.31 6.28
C GLN A 141 -12.26 7.81 5.48
N SER A 142 -12.61 6.52 5.57
CA SER A 142 -13.73 5.96 4.81
C SER A 142 -14.60 4.99 5.62
N SER A 143 -15.87 4.90 5.22
CA SER A 143 -16.89 4.02 5.85
C SER A 143 -16.68 2.55 5.51
N GLY A 144 -15.74 2.24 4.61
CA GLY A 144 -15.66 0.98 3.88
C GLY A 144 -15.35 -0.25 4.73
N CYS A 145 -14.78 -0.08 5.92
CA CYS A 145 -14.49 -1.18 6.84
C CYS A 145 -14.91 -0.78 8.25
N SER A 146 -15.95 -1.43 8.78
CA SER A 146 -16.28 -1.40 10.21
C SER A 146 -16.12 -2.82 10.77
N SER A 147 -14.88 -3.26 10.90
CA SER A 147 -14.59 -4.44 11.70
C SER A 147 -14.57 -4.00 13.16
N SER A 148 -15.56 -4.43 13.93
CA SER A 148 -15.42 -4.34 15.38
C SER A 148 -14.19 -5.15 15.80
N PRO A 149 -13.33 -4.64 16.71
CA PRO A 149 -12.23 -5.39 17.27
C PRO A 149 -12.79 -6.66 17.89
N ASP A 150 -12.10 -7.77 17.66
CA ASP A 150 -12.46 -9.04 18.26
C ASP A 150 -12.13 -9.00 19.75
N LEU A 151 -13.12 -8.63 20.56
CA LEU A 151 -12.98 -8.53 22.01
C LEU A 151 -12.98 -9.93 22.68
N GLU A 152 -13.33 -11.00 21.96
CA GLU A 152 -13.40 -12.35 22.53
C GLU A 152 -12.02 -13.01 22.64
N SER A 153 -11.04 -12.54 21.86
CA SER A 153 -9.67 -13.08 21.84
C SER A 153 -8.67 -12.33 22.72
N ILE A 154 -9.10 -11.27 23.41
CA ILE A 154 -8.26 -10.43 24.27
C ILE A 154 -8.61 -10.55 25.75
N SER A 155 -7.72 -10.09 26.62
CA SER A 155 -8.00 -10.07 28.06
C SER A 155 -9.18 -9.15 28.44
N GLU A 156 -9.93 -9.55 29.47
CA GLU A 156 -11.09 -8.79 29.98
C GLU A 156 -10.72 -7.35 30.34
N SER A 157 -9.53 -7.13 30.91
CA SER A 157 -9.00 -5.80 31.21
C SER A 157 -8.78 -4.95 29.95
N THR A 158 -8.29 -5.55 28.87
CA THR A 158 -8.07 -4.85 27.60
C THR A 158 -9.40 -4.57 26.91
N ALA A 159 -10.35 -5.51 26.96
CA ALA A 159 -11.71 -5.28 26.44
C ALA A 159 -12.42 -4.12 27.15
N GLN A 160 -12.34 -4.05 28.49
CA GLN A 160 -12.89 -2.93 29.24
C GLN A 160 -12.23 -1.59 28.86
N LEU A 161 -10.90 -1.58 28.73
CA LEU A 161 -10.16 -0.38 28.32
C LEU A 161 -10.57 0.10 26.93
N VAL A 162 -10.78 -0.81 25.97
CA VAL A 162 -11.24 -0.47 24.62
C VAL A 162 -12.60 0.24 24.65
N GLU A 163 -13.54 -0.25 25.46
CA GLU A 163 -14.86 0.38 25.61
C GLU A 163 -14.77 1.78 26.25
N GLU A 164 -13.88 1.95 27.24
CA GLU A 164 -13.62 3.27 27.84
C GLU A 164 -12.98 4.24 26.84
N ILE A 165 -12.02 3.77 26.03
CA ILE A 165 -11.40 4.56 24.95
C ILE A 165 -12.47 5.01 23.96
N ARG A 166 -13.32 4.10 23.49
CA ARG A 166 -14.39 4.39 22.52
C ARG A 166 -15.38 5.41 23.04
N ALA A 167 -15.80 5.27 24.31
CA ALA A 167 -16.74 6.19 24.94
C ALA A 167 -16.19 7.62 25.03
N ILE A 168 -14.89 7.79 25.25
CA ILE A 168 -14.24 9.11 25.26
C ILE A 168 -14.03 9.61 23.81
N ALA A 169 -13.53 8.74 22.93
CA ALA A 169 -13.20 9.10 21.55
C ALA A 169 -14.43 9.55 20.75
N SER A 170 -15.61 8.96 20.99
CA SER A 170 -16.87 9.38 20.37
C SER A 170 -17.33 10.80 20.75
N GLN A 171 -16.71 11.41 21.77
CA GLN A 171 -16.98 12.79 22.20
C GLN A 171 -15.97 13.78 21.59
N ILE A 172 -14.93 13.30 20.92
CA ILE A 172 -13.91 14.15 20.31
C ILE A 172 -14.38 14.58 18.92
N GLU A 173 -14.93 15.78 18.83
CA GLU A 173 -15.13 16.45 17.55
C GLU A 173 -13.80 17.04 17.05
N HIS A 174 -13.00 16.21 16.38
CA HIS A 174 -11.71 16.63 15.84
C HIS A 174 -11.88 17.49 14.59
N GLU A 175 -11.44 18.75 14.65
CA GLU A 175 -11.43 19.69 13.53
C GLU A 175 -10.10 19.61 12.77
N ILE A 176 -10.12 19.26 11.49
CA ILE A 176 -8.91 19.31 10.68
C ILE A 176 -8.87 20.63 9.90
N LYS A 177 -8.33 21.68 10.53
CA LYS A 177 -8.37 23.06 10.03
C LYS A 177 -7.53 23.34 8.79
N ALA A 178 -6.69 22.41 8.33
CA ALA A 178 -5.89 22.60 7.12
C ALA A 178 -6.62 22.11 5.86
N GLU A 179 -7.82 21.52 5.99
CA GLU A 179 -8.31 20.56 5.01
C GLU A 179 -9.81 20.76 4.73
N ASP A 180 -10.19 21.87 4.09
CA ASP A 180 -11.53 21.97 3.45
C ASP A 180 -11.74 20.88 2.36
N GLU A 181 -10.71 20.06 2.10
CA GLU A 181 -10.65 19.05 1.06
C GLU A 181 -10.58 17.61 1.59
N LEU A 182 -10.06 17.30 2.79
CA LEU A 182 -10.03 15.89 3.24
C LEU A 182 -11.40 15.42 3.74
N SER A 183 -11.88 14.34 3.12
CA SER A 183 -13.11 13.67 3.54
C SER A 183 -12.77 12.67 4.64
N MET A 184 -12.96 13.07 5.89
CA MET A 184 -12.78 12.21 7.07
C MET A 184 -14.11 11.89 7.72
N GLU A 185 -14.24 10.68 8.25
CA GLU A 185 -15.32 10.36 9.18
C GLU A 185 -15.01 10.95 10.56
N LYS A 186 -16.05 11.32 11.30
CA LYS A 186 -15.89 11.78 12.70
C LYS A 186 -15.66 10.63 13.68
N ASP A 187 -15.58 9.41 13.17
CA ASP A 187 -15.51 8.19 13.96
C ASP A 187 -14.05 7.76 14.15
N TRP A 188 -13.73 7.44 15.39
CA TRP A 188 -12.44 6.89 15.77
C TRP A 188 -12.49 5.36 15.71
N GLU A 189 -11.46 4.76 15.13
CA GLU A 189 -11.27 3.31 15.09
C GLU A 189 -10.29 2.86 16.16
N VAL A 190 -10.61 1.75 16.83
CA VAL A 190 -9.75 1.14 17.85
C VAL A 190 -9.41 -0.28 17.44
N VAL A 191 -8.12 -0.53 17.25
CA VAL A 191 -7.60 -1.84 16.86
C VAL A 191 -6.79 -2.44 18.00
N VAL A 192 -6.97 -3.74 18.23
CA VAL A 192 -6.20 -4.52 19.19
C VAL A 192 -5.59 -5.73 18.50
N THR A 193 -4.31 -5.99 18.77
CA THR A 193 -3.58 -7.13 18.18
C THR A 193 -2.55 -7.70 19.15
N ALA A 194 -1.97 -8.85 18.80
CA ALA A 194 -0.90 -9.47 19.59
C ALA A 194 0.47 -8.82 19.37
N THR A 195 0.70 -8.17 18.22
CA THR A 195 2.02 -7.60 17.88
C THR A 195 1.90 -6.19 17.33
N ARG A 196 2.91 -5.36 17.62
CA ARG A 196 2.98 -3.97 17.15
C ARG A 196 2.93 -3.84 15.62
N GLN A 197 3.56 -4.77 14.91
CA GLN A 197 3.59 -4.77 13.45
C GLN A 197 2.19 -5.02 12.86
N GLU A 198 1.50 -6.04 13.39
CA GLU A 198 0.13 -6.34 13.00
C GLU A 198 -0.82 -5.19 13.33
N LEU A 199 -0.63 -4.54 14.49
CA LEU A 199 -1.41 -3.38 14.87
C LEU A 199 -1.34 -2.27 13.82
N MET A 200 -0.13 -1.89 13.42
CA MET A 200 0.09 -0.77 12.50
C MET A 200 -0.53 -1.03 11.13
N GLN A 201 -0.39 -2.25 10.62
CA GLN A 201 -1.00 -2.66 9.36
C GLN A 201 -2.52 -2.61 9.46
N LYS A 202 -3.12 -3.31 10.44
CA LYS A 202 -4.58 -3.36 10.61
C LYS A 202 -5.19 -1.99 10.89
N LEU A 203 -4.51 -1.14 11.66
CA LEU A 203 -5.00 0.20 11.98
C LEU A 203 -5.12 1.04 10.71
N LEU A 204 -4.11 1.04 9.84
CA LEU A 204 -4.13 1.80 8.59
C LEU A 204 -5.09 1.20 7.55
N GLU A 205 -5.19 -0.12 7.48
CA GLU A 205 -6.17 -0.81 6.60
C GLU A 205 -7.61 -0.51 7.01
N GLN A 206 -7.96 -0.68 8.29
CA GLN A 206 -9.33 -0.49 8.78
C GLN A 206 -9.80 0.97 8.75
N THR A 207 -8.86 1.92 8.81
CA THR A 207 -9.16 3.36 8.74
C THR A 207 -9.16 3.90 7.30
N GLY A 208 -8.82 3.07 6.32
CA GLY A 208 -8.84 3.43 4.90
C GLY A 208 -7.64 4.26 4.44
N PHE A 209 -6.56 4.32 5.23
CA PHE A 209 -5.33 5.00 4.87
C PHE A 209 -4.33 4.12 4.13
N MET A 210 -4.52 2.80 4.20
CA MET A 210 -3.67 1.85 3.51
C MET A 210 -4.49 0.69 2.96
N ASP A 211 -4.03 0.11 1.87
CA ASP A 211 -4.40 -1.22 1.43
C ASP A 211 -3.13 -2.01 1.09
N VAL A 212 -3.13 -3.31 1.37
CA VAL A 212 -2.00 -4.20 1.06
C VAL A 212 -2.46 -5.25 0.07
N ALA A 213 -1.95 -5.12 -1.15
CA ALA A 213 -2.29 -5.98 -2.28
C ALA A 213 -1.14 -6.92 -2.62
N GLU A 214 -1.45 -7.97 -3.39
CA GLU A 214 -0.41 -8.78 -3.99
C GLU A 214 0.38 -7.95 -5.00
N ILE A 215 1.65 -8.31 -5.23
CA ILE A 215 2.50 -7.55 -6.15
C ILE A 215 1.94 -7.57 -7.58
N ASN A 216 1.25 -8.65 -7.97
CA ASN A 216 0.68 -8.79 -9.30
C ASN A 216 -0.48 -7.83 -9.55
N ASP A 217 -1.30 -7.57 -8.52
CA ASP A 217 -2.40 -6.60 -8.59
C ASP A 217 -1.88 -5.18 -8.90
N PHE A 218 -0.68 -4.86 -8.42
CA PHE A 218 -0.02 -3.58 -8.71
C PHE A 218 0.56 -3.50 -10.11
N ILE A 219 1.22 -4.56 -10.57
CA ILE A 219 2.00 -4.54 -11.81
C ILE A 219 1.08 -4.39 -13.02
N ARG A 220 -0.24 -4.54 -12.86
CA ARG A 220 -1.23 -4.39 -13.93
C ARG A 220 -0.81 -5.11 -15.21
N VAL A 221 -0.23 -6.29 -15.02
CA VAL A 221 -0.60 -7.36 -15.93
C VAL A 221 -2.10 -7.41 -15.74
N ASP A 222 -2.87 -6.68 -16.59
CA ASP A 222 -4.34 -6.75 -16.58
C ASP A 222 -4.66 -8.22 -16.33
N ASP A 223 -5.64 -8.51 -15.48
CA ASP A 223 -6.05 -9.89 -15.22
C ASP A 223 -6.23 -10.68 -16.54
N ASP A 224 -6.46 -9.96 -17.64
CA ASP A 224 -6.43 -10.39 -19.02
C ASP A 224 -5.02 -10.74 -19.58
N TYR A 225 -3.94 -9.95 -19.50
CA TYR A 225 -2.66 -10.28 -20.19
C TYR A 225 -2.07 -11.63 -19.77
N GLY A 226 -2.07 -11.94 -18.48
CA GLY A 226 -1.54 -13.22 -17.98
C GLY A 226 -2.38 -14.40 -18.48
N ALA A 227 -3.70 -14.28 -18.34
CA ALA A 227 -4.66 -15.29 -18.80
C ALA A 227 -4.67 -15.42 -20.33
N GLU A 228 -4.65 -14.31 -21.05
CA GLU A 228 -4.64 -14.20 -22.51
C GLU A 228 -3.35 -14.78 -23.09
N ILE A 229 -2.19 -14.51 -22.48
CA ILE A 229 -0.92 -15.16 -22.84
C ILE A 229 -1.01 -16.69 -22.66
N GLU A 230 -1.58 -17.17 -21.55
CA GLU A 230 -1.80 -18.60 -21.33
C GLU A 230 -2.78 -19.19 -22.36
N GLU A 231 -3.85 -18.49 -22.71
CA GLU A 231 -4.81 -18.86 -23.75
C GLU A 231 -4.15 -18.95 -25.14
N TYR A 232 -3.30 -17.99 -25.50
CA TYR A 232 -2.49 -18.02 -26.72
C TYR A 232 -1.58 -19.25 -26.73
N TYR A 233 -0.85 -19.53 -25.65
CA TYR A 233 0.00 -20.72 -25.57
C TYR A 233 -0.79 -22.02 -25.72
N GLN A 234 -1.95 -22.12 -25.08
CA GLN A 234 -2.80 -23.29 -25.19
C GLN A 234 -3.33 -23.46 -26.62
N THR A 235 -3.83 -22.40 -27.23
CA THR A 235 -4.36 -22.40 -28.60
C THR A 235 -3.27 -22.77 -29.62
N ILE A 236 -2.06 -22.20 -29.47
CA ILE A 236 -0.90 -22.53 -30.29
C ILE A 236 -0.55 -24.03 -30.17
N ALA A 237 -0.53 -24.58 -28.96
CA ALA A 237 -0.23 -25.99 -28.73
C ALA A 237 -1.29 -26.92 -29.34
N GLU A 238 -2.56 -26.56 -29.26
CA GLU A 238 -3.67 -27.29 -29.89
C GLU A 238 -3.56 -27.27 -31.42
N LEU A 239 -3.30 -26.10 -32.02
CA LEU A 239 -3.10 -25.94 -33.46
C LEU A 239 -1.89 -26.73 -33.97
N GLU A 240 -0.77 -26.71 -33.25
CA GLU A 240 0.42 -27.49 -33.60
C GLU A 240 0.13 -29.00 -33.60
N ALA A 241 -0.65 -29.49 -32.63
CA ALA A 241 -1.08 -30.89 -32.57
C ALA A 241 -2.08 -31.26 -33.70
N GLU A 242 -2.99 -30.36 -34.08
CA GLU A 242 -3.91 -30.57 -35.20
C GLU A 242 -3.19 -30.61 -36.55
N ILE A 243 -2.26 -29.67 -36.77
CA ILE A 243 -1.43 -29.62 -37.98
C ILE A 243 -0.64 -30.92 -38.14
N GLU A 244 -0.07 -31.46 -37.06
CA GLU A 244 0.66 -32.72 -37.11
C GLU A 244 -0.25 -33.91 -37.45
N LYS A 245 -1.48 -33.96 -36.95
CA LYS A 245 -2.48 -34.97 -37.34
C LYS A 245 -2.87 -34.85 -38.81
N LEU A 246 -3.06 -33.64 -39.33
CA LEU A 246 -3.43 -33.39 -40.73
C LEU A 246 -2.29 -33.79 -41.68
N LYS A 247 -1.03 -33.53 -41.32
CA LYS A 247 0.15 -34.00 -42.08
C LYS A 247 0.19 -35.53 -42.23
N GLN A 248 -0.25 -36.27 -41.21
CA GLN A 248 -0.29 -37.73 -41.23
C GLN A 248 -1.42 -38.31 -42.11
N GLN A 249 -2.44 -37.50 -42.45
CA GLN A 249 -3.60 -37.92 -43.25
C GLN A 249 -3.39 -37.78 -44.78
N GLY A 250 -2.29 -37.14 -45.22
CA GLY A 250 -1.91 -37.04 -46.64
C GLY A 250 -2.79 -36.10 -47.48
N ASP A 251 -2.73 -36.24 -48.82
CA ASP A 251 -3.27 -35.32 -49.85
C ASP A 251 -4.78 -34.97 -49.73
N SER A 252 -5.54 -35.65 -48.88
CA SER A 252 -6.97 -35.36 -48.65
C SER A 252 -7.21 -34.14 -47.74
N ALA A 253 -6.18 -33.57 -47.12
CA ALA A 253 -6.31 -32.57 -46.06
C ALA A 253 -5.66 -31.20 -46.36
N THR A 254 -5.18 -30.98 -47.59
CA THR A 254 -4.32 -29.84 -47.95
C THR A 254 -4.94 -28.47 -47.64
N GLU A 255 -6.21 -28.25 -47.98
CA GLU A 255 -6.90 -26.97 -47.73
C GLU A 255 -7.07 -26.68 -46.23
N LYS A 256 -7.43 -27.70 -45.44
CA LYS A 256 -7.53 -27.58 -43.97
C LYS A 256 -6.19 -27.39 -43.30
N LEU A 257 -5.14 -27.98 -43.86
CA LEU A 257 -3.77 -27.82 -43.37
C LEU A 257 -3.29 -26.38 -43.57
N GLU A 258 -3.57 -25.78 -44.73
CA GLU A 258 -3.24 -24.38 -45.02
C GLU A 258 -4.02 -23.42 -44.11
N GLU A 259 -5.33 -23.65 -43.91
CA GLU A 259 -6.16 -22.87 -42.98
C GLU A 259 -5.60 -22.88 -41.55
N LYS A 260 -5.27 -24.06 -41.03
CA LYS A 260 -4.72 -24.21 -39.67
C LYS A 260 -3.31 -23.62 -39.53
N GLN A 261 -2.50 -23.65 -40.58
CA GLN A 261 -1.18 -23.00 -40.59
C GLN A 261 -1.30 -21.47 -40.58
N GLN A 262 -2.28 -20.92 -41.28
CA GLN A 262 -2.56 -19.48 -41.23
C GLN A 262 -3.04 -19.07 -39.84
N GLU A 263 -4.00 -19.80 -39.27
CA GLU A 263 -4.49 -19.56 -37.90
C GLU A 263 -3.36 -19.62 -36.87
N LEU A 264 -2.46 -20.63 -36.96
CA LEU A 264 -1.27 -20.71 -36.10
C LEU A 264 -0.35 -19.50 -36.22
N THR A 265 -0.22 -18.95 -37.44
CA THR A 265 0.62 -17.76 -37.69
C THR A 265 0.00 -16.53 -37.04
N GLU A 266 -1.31 -16.32 -37.24
CA GLU A 266 -2.06 -15.21 -36.63
C GLU A 266 -2.00 -15.27 -35.09
N GLN A 267 -2.15 -16.46 -34.50
CA GLN A 267 -2.03 -16.64 -33.04
C GLN A 267 -0.62 -16.34 -32.52
N LYS A 268 0.43 -16.74 -33.26
CA LYS A 268 1.82 -16.43 -32.89
C LYS A 268 2.12 -14.93 -33.02
N GLU A 269 1.61 -14.27 -34.05
CA GLU A 269 1.76 -12.83 -34.23
C GLU A 269 1.05 -12.05 -33.11
N GLY A 270 -0.20 -12.42 -32.78
CA GLY A 270 -0.94 -11.82 -31.66
C GLY A 270 -0.23 -11.99 -30.32
N LEU A 271 0.31 -13.17 -30.02
CA LEU A 271 1.09 -13.40 -28.81
C LEU A 271 2.34 -12.51 -28.72
N GLU A 272 3.05 -12.29 -29.84
CA GLU A 272 4.24 -11.43 -29.85
C GLU A 272 3.89 -9.93 -29.76
N GLU A 273 2.77 -9.51 -30.35
CA GLU A 273 2.24 -8.15 -30.17
C GLU A 273 1.89 -7.91 -28.69
N LEU A 274 1.14 -8.82 -28.09
CA LEU A 274 0.73 -8.77 -26.68
C LEU A 274 1.93 -8.73 -25.73
N LYS A 275 2.95 -9.58 -25.97
CA LYS A 275 4.21 -9.54 -25.20
C LYS A 275 4.98 -8.26 -25.39
N THR A 276 4.90 -7.64 -26.56
CA THR A 276 5.58 -6.36 -26.82
C THR A 276 4.89 -5.23 -26.06
N GLU A 277 3.56 -5.21 -26.08
CA GLU A 277 2.73 -4.23 -25.36
C GLU A 277 2.90 -4.35 -23.84
N GLY A 278 2.79 -5.56 -23.28
CA GLY A 278 2.95 -5.82 -21.85
C GLY A 278 4.38 -6.15 -21.40
N SER A 279 5.39 -5.86 -22.24
CA SER A 279 6.78 -6.28 -21.98
C SER A 279 7.31 -5.72 -20.66
N PHE A 280 7.01 -4.47 -20.35
CA PHE A 280 7.44 -3.82 -19.11
C PHE A 280 6.82 -4.49 -17.88
N GLU A 281 5.50 -4.70 -17.87
CA GLU A 281 4.77 -5.31 -16.77
C GLU A 281 5.24 -6.75 -16.54
N LEU A 282 5.44 -7.52 -17.61
CA LEU A 282 5.95 -8.89 -17.53
C LEU A 282 7.38 -8.93 -16.98
N GLU A 283 8.27 -8.07 -17.46
CA GLU A 283 9.64 -8.01 -16.96
C GLU A 283 9.70 -7.54 -15.50
N LEU A 284 8.86 -6.58 -15.10
CA LEU A 284 8.74 -6.12 -13.71
C LEU A 284 8.26 -7.25 -12.81
N ARG A 285 7.22 -7.98 -13.24
CA ARG A 285 6.71 -9.17 -12.53
C ARG A 285 7.80 -10.22 -12.36
N ASP A 286 8.49 -10.55 -13.43
CA ASP A 286 9.55 -11.55 -13.42
C ASP A 286 10.72 -11.12 -12.53
N PHE A 287 11.04 -9.82 -12.47
CA PHE A 287 12.00 -9.27 -11.51
C PHE A 287 11.55 -9.52 -10.07
N PHE A 288 10.33 -9.11 -9.69
CA PHE A 288 9.82 -9.31 -8.33
C PHE A 288 9.69 -10.78 -7.95
N ALA A 289 9.33 -11.66 -8.89
CA ALA A 289 9.15 -13.08 -8.65
C ALA A 289 10.47 -13.86 -8.54
N SER A 290 11.49 -13.45 -9.32
CA SER A 290 12.77 -14.18 -9.40
C SER A 290 13.87 -13.64 -8.49
N GLN A 291 13.85 -12.35 -8.19
CA GLN A 291 14.94 -11.68 -7.45
C GLN A 291 14.57 -11.36 -6.00
N LEU A 292 13.28 -11.24 -5.69
CA LEU A 292 12.80 -10.78 -4.40
C LEU A 292 11.91 -11.81 -3.71
N LEU A 293 11.88 -11.75 -2.38
CA LEU A 293 11.08 -12.57 -1.49
C LEU A 293 9.98 -11.69 -0.87
N ASN A 294 8.88 -12.30 -0.44
CA ASN A 294 7.82 -11.60 0.32
C ASN A 294 7.32 -10.31 -0.35
N SER A 295 7.31 -10.26 -1.69
CA SER A 295 6.91 -9.09 -2.47
C SER A 295 5.45 -8.72 -2.23
N ARG A 296 5.18 -7.43 -1.99
CA ARG A 296 3.85 -6.89 -1.71
C ARG A 296 3.74 -5.46 -2.24
N ASN A 297 2.51 -5.02 -2.48
CA ASN A 297 2.23 -3.64 -2.77
C ASN A 297 1.50 -2.98 -1.59
N TYR A 298 2.03 -1.86 -1.10
CA TYR A 298 1.38 -1.02 -0.09
C TYR A 298 0.81 0.22 -0.77
N ASN A 299 -0.51 0.33 -0.80
CA ASN A 299 -1.25 1.47 -1.33
C ASN A 299 -1.56 2.43 -0.19
N LEU A 300 -0.86 3.57 -0.10
CA LEU A 300 -1.20 4.62 0.87
C LEU A 300 -2.25 5.55 0.26
N ASN A 301 -3.45 5.55 0.84
CA ASN A 301 -4.64 6.17 0.27
C ASN A 301 -5.02 7.46 1.02
N PHE A 302 -5.26 8.54 0.27
CA PHE A 302 -5.67 9.83 0.80
C PHE A 302 -6.88 10.34 0.03
N CYS A 303 -8.01 10.60 0.70
CA CYS A 303 -9.23 11.11 0.06
C CYS A 303 -9.29 12.63 0.21
N VAL A 304 -8.96 13.35 -0.85
CA VAL A 304 -8.80 14.80 -0.85
C VAL A 304 -9.59 15.46 -1.97
N GLY A 305 -10.39 16.46 -1.64
CA GLY A 305 -11.36 17.11 -2.51
C GLY A 305 -12.50 16.18 -2.94
N GLY A 306 -12.63 15.00 -2.32
CA GLY A 306 -13.47 13.90 -2.83
C GLY A 306 -12.74 12.96 -3.79
N GLU A 307 -11.48 13.27 -4.15
CA GLU A 307 -10.64 12.43 -5.01
C GLU A 307 -9.71 11.53 -4.20
N TRP A 308 -9.50 10.31 -4.68
CA TRP A 308 -8.54 9.38 -4.08
C TRP A 308 -7.17 9.63 -4.67
N CYS A 309 -6.21 9.99 -3.84
CA CYS A 309 -4.80 10.12 -4.17
C CYS A 309 -4.05 8.96 -3.51
N THR A 310 -3.36 8.15 -4.30
CA THR A 310 -2.69 6.94 -3.83
C THR A 310 -1.19 7.00 -4.09
N VAL A 311 -0.39 6.63 -3.10
CA VAL A 311 1.03 6.34 -3.28
C VAL A 311 1.25 4.83 -3.20
N HIS A 312 1.76 4.25 -4.28
CA HIS A 312 1.97 2.81 -4.40
C HIS A 312 3.42 2.47 -4.07
N TYR A 313 3.63 1.54 -3.16
CA TYR A 313 4.94 0.99 -2.81
C TYR A 313 4.96 -0.51 -3.10
N ALA A 314 5.48 -0.87 -4.26
CA ALA A 314 5.76 -2.24 -4.64
C ALA A 314 7.13 -2.62 -4.11
N LEU A 315 7.17 -3.35 -2.99
CA LEU A 315 8.39 -3.69 -2.27
C LEU A 315 8.59 -5.20 -2.19
N GLY A 316 9.84 -5.66 -2.30
CA GLY A 316 10.22 -7.04 -2.02
C GLY A 316 11.51 -7.11 -1.21
N GLN A 317 11.63 -8.18 -0.45
CA GLN A 317 12.75 -8.46 0.44
C GLN A 317 13.89 -9.13 -0.34
N THR A 318 15.13 -8.71 -0.14
CA THR A 318 16.31 -9.35 -0.71
C THR A 318 16.68 -10.59 0.11
N GLN A 319 17.61 -11.41 -0.41
CA GLN A 319 18.15 -12.56 0.34
C GLN A 319 18.95 -12.15 1.60
N GLU A 320 19.30 -10.87 1.71
CA GLU A 320 20.09 -10.30 2.81
C GLU A 320 19.21 -9.46 3.76
N ASP A 321 17.90 -9.70 3.74
CA ASP A 321 16.84 -9.08 4.54
C ASP A 321 16.56 -7.59 4.29
N ASP A 322 17.27 -6.95 3.37
CA ASP A 322 16.97 -5.58 2.90
C ASP A 322 15.66 -5.56 2.08
N TRP A 323 15.08 -4.39 1.86
CA TRP A 323 13.91 -4.25 0.97
C TRP A 323 14.21 -3.32 -0.19
N ILE A 324 13.81 -3.70 -1.40
CA ILE A 324 14.00 -2.92 -2.63
C ILE A 324 12.68 -2.97 -3.40
N GLY A 325 12.39 -1.89 -4.12
CA GLY A 325 11.20 -1.85 -4.93
C GLY A 325 11.05 -0.55 -5.70
N VAL A 326 9.82 -0.32 -6.14
CA VAL A 326 9.44 0.90 -6.86
C VAL A 326 8.33 1.63 -6.11
N VAL A 327 8.33 2.96 -6.26
CA VAL A 327 7.26 3.83 -5.80
C VAL A 327 6.71 4.63 -6.98
N THR A 328 5.39 4.79 -7.02
CA THR A 328 4.69 5.66 -7.97
C THR A 328 3.42 6.21 -7.33
N THR A 329 2.68 7.05 -8.04
CA THR A 329 1.45 7.68 -7.56
C THR A 329 0.32 7.55 -8.56
N SER A 330 -0.92 7.55 -8.09
CA SER A 330 -2.11 7.70 -8.92
C SER A 330 -3.16 8.57 -8.21
N TYR A 331 -4.15 9.06 -8.94
CA TYR A 331 -5.28 9.77 -8.35
C TYR A 331 -6.59 9.56 -9.13
N THR A 332 -7.75 9.89 -8.57
CA THR A 332 -9.03 9.99 -9.30
C THR A 332 -9.32 11.45 -9.67
N LEU A 333 -10.16 11.69 -10.70
CA LEU A 333 -10.53 13.02 -11.19
C LEU A 333 -12.04 13.30 -11.09
#